data_AF-A0A7S3RY08-F1
#
_entry.id   AF-A0A7S3RY08-F1
#
_cell.length_a   1.000
_cell.length_b   1.000
_cell.length_c   1.000
_cell.angle_alpha   90.00
_cell.angle_beta   90.00
_cell.angle_gamma   90.00
#
_symmetry.space_group_name_H-M   'P 1'
#
loop_
_entity.id
_entity.type
_entity.pdbx_description
1 polymer ?
#
loop_
_entity_poly.entity_id
_entity_poly.type
_entity_poly.pdbx_seq_one_letter_code
_entity_poly.pdbx_strand_id
1 'polypeptide(L)'
;IAARPMVREVITVQVGQCGNQVGSRFWDLALREHAAWSSGIAAYDEPMSTFFRHVDARSGAPLALGDGTVPISSLRARAVMVDTEEGVVSQVLRSPLAELFDRSQVLADVSGAGNNWAHGHEHYGPLHRDGLLERVRRAASHCDSLQAFSLLHSMGGGTGSGLGSYVLEALADEYPRTIRFATAVFPSESDDVVTSPYNTVLAAAELAEHATVAMPLQNAALAAMVDHAEGGATPHAASGGDGRGGGSGGRGGG
;
A
#
# COMPACT_ATOMS: atom_id res chain seq x y z
N ILE A 1 -39.21 9.76 5.20
CA ILE A 1 -37.89 10.03 4.58
C ILE A 1 -36.95 8.97 5.14
N ALA A 2 -36.67 7.91 4.37
CA ALA A 2 -35.72 6.90 4.83
C ALA A 2 -34.34 7.58 4.94
N ALA A 3 -33.71 7.51 6.12
CA ALA A 3 -32.34 7.99 6.29
C ALA A 3 -31.46 7.20 5.33
N ARG A 4 -30.78 7.89 4.41
CA ARG A 4 -29.68 7.26 3.67
C ARG A 4 -28.69 6.72 4.72
N PRO A 5 -28.24 5.46 4.61
CA PRO A 5 -27.22 4.95 5.52
C PRO A 5 -26.01 5.89 5.46
N MET A 6 -25.48 6.23 6.64
CA MET A 6 -24.34 7.13 6.76
C MET A 6 -23.11 6.38 6.25
N VAL A 7 -22.67 6.73 5.05
CA VAL A 7 -21.41 6.25 4.48
C VAL A 7 -20.28 6.64 5.43
N ARG A 8 -19.35 5.72 5.69
CA ARG A 8 -18.18 5.97 6.53
C ARG A 8 -16.94 5.85 5.69
N GLU A 9 -16.26 6.94 5.43
CA GLU A 9 -15.14 6.96 4.49
C GLU A 9 -13.78 6.80 5.17
N VAL A 10 -12.86 6.15 4.47
CA VAL A 10 -11.47 5.95 4.89
C VAL A 10 -10.55 6.65 3.90
N ILE A 11 -9.57 7.39 4.43
CA ILE A 11 -8.49 7.97 3.62
C ILE A 11 -7.24 7.12 3.79
N THR A 12 -6.74 6.58 2.68
CA THR A 12 -5.48 5.83 2.67
C THR A 12 -4.31 6.78 2.47
N VAL A 13 -3.36 6.79 3.41
CA VAL A 13 -2.13 7.60 3.31
C VAL A 13 -0.97 6.66 3.03
N GLN A 14 -0.30 6.86 1.89
CA GLN A 14 0.77 5.99 1.41
C GLN A 14 2.08 6.75 1.51
N VAL A 15 3.03 6.24 2.29
CA VAL A 15 4.28 6.97 2.59
C VAL A 15 5.51 6.17 2.16
N GLY A 16 6.34 6.84 1.37
CA GLY A 16 7.60 6.32 0.85
C GLY A 16 7.41 5.19 -0.17
N GLN A 17 8.54 4.72 -0.69
CA GLN A 17 8.59 3.66 -1.70
C GLN A 17 7.72 2.44 -1.36
N CYS A 18 7.89 1.87 -0.16
CA CYS A 18 7.15 0.67 0.24
C CYS A 18 5.63 0.93 0.32
N GLY A 19 5.22 2.01 0.99
CA GLY A 19 3.80 2.37 1.14
C GLY A 19 3.11 2.61 -0.20
N ASN A 20 3.78 3.31 -1.13
CA ASN A 20 3.26 3.57 -2.47
C ASN A 20 3.17 2.30 -3.33
N GLN A 21 4.12 1.37 -3.24
CA GLN A 21 4.08 0.10 -3.97
C GLN A 21 2.98 -0.84 -3.46
N VAL A 22 2.89 -1.03 -2.14
CA VAL A 22 1.81 -1.80 -1.51
C VAL A 22 0.47 -1.16 -1.82
N GLY A 23 0.40 0.16 -1.71
CA GLY A 23 -0.77 0.96 -2.05
C GLY A 23 -1.26 0.75 -3.47
N SER A 24 -0.36 0.73 -4.46
CA SER A 24 -0.70 0.44 -5.85
C SER A 24 -1.37 -0.93 -6.02
N ARG A 25 -0.84 -1.97 -5.35
CA ARG A 25 -1.44 -3.31 -5.36
C ARG A 25 -2.78 -3.36 -4.65
N PHE A 26 -2.92 -2.65 -3.53
CA PHE A 26 -4.18 -2.51 -2.81
C PHE A 26 -5.28 -1.92 -3.71
N TRP A 27 -5.00 -0.83 -4.41
CA TRP A 27 -5.99 -0.18 -5.26
C TRP A 27 -6.37 -1.01 -6.49
N ASP A 28 -5.40 -1.69 -7.12
CA ASP A 28 -5.67 -2.63 -8.22
C ASP A 28 -6.59 -3.76 -7.75
N LEU A 29 -6.30 -4.37 -6.60
CA LEU A 29 -7.12 -5.43 -6.03
C LEU A 29 -8.53 -4.95 -5.67
N ALA A 30 -8.65 -3.81 -4.98
CA ALA A 30 -9.94 -3.25 -4.60
C ALA A 30 -10.83 -2.98 -5.82
N LEU A 31 -10.26 -2.42 -6.90
CA LEU A 31 -11.00 -2.21 -8.15
C LEU A 31 -11.50 -3.52 -8.77
N ARG A 32 -10.63 -4.54 -8.83
CA ARG A 32 -10.99 -5.86 -9.39
C ARG A 32 -12.07 -6.56 -8.59
N GLU A 33 -11.97 -6.52 -7.26
CA GLU A 33 -12.97 -7.11 -6.37
C GLU A 33 -14.33 -6.46 -6.54
N HIS A 34 -14.38 -5.11 -6.59
CA HIS A 34 -15.63 -4.40 -6.85
C HIS A 34 -16.19 -4.67 -8.25
N ALA A 35 -15.35 -4.75 -9.28
CA ALA A 35 -15.78 -5.05 -10.65
C ALA A 35 -16.35 -6.48 -10.78
N ALA A 36 -15.72 -7.45 -10.11
CA ALA A 36 -16.18 -8.83 -10.06
C ALA A 36 -17.51 -8.96 -9.31
N TRP A 37 -17.66 -8.24 -8.19
CA TRP A 37 -18.90 -8.22 -7.41
C TRP A 37 -20.08 -7.67 -8.21
N SER A 38 -19.85 -6.65 -9.03
CA SER A 38 -20.91 -5.94 -9.75
C SER A 38 -21.22 -6.48 -11.16
N SER A 39 -20.79 -7.69 -11.51
CA SER A 39 -21.01 -8.28 -12.86
C SER A 39 -20.59 -7.34 -14.01
N GLY A 40 -19.51 -6.57 -13.85
CA GLY A 40 -18.96 -5.68 -14.88
C GLY A 40 -19.67 -4.33 -15.08
N ILE A 41 -20.81 -4.08 -14.42
CA ILE A 41 -21.46 -2.77 -14.36
C ILE A 41 -21.55 -2.37 -12.89
N ALA A 42 -20.51 -1.72 -12.36
CA ALA A 42 -20.57 -1.25 -10.99
C ALA A 42 -21.60 -0.13 -10.85
N ALA A 43 -22.68 -0.44 -10.14
CA ALA A 43 -23.36 0.60 -9.39
C ALA A 43 -22.37 1.12 -8.34
N TYR A 44 -22.23 2.43 -8.22
CA TYR A 44 -21.51 3.03 -7.12
C TYR A 44 -22.30 2.76 -5.83
N ASP A 45 -21.86 1.78 -5.07
CA ASP A 45 -22.54 1.30 -3.87
C ASP A 45 -21.87 1.84 -2.58
N GLU A 46 -22.50 1.55 -1.44
CA GLU A 46 -22.00 1.98 -0.13
C GLU A 46 -20.59 1.44 0.17
N PRO A 47 -20.26 0.15 -0.08
CA PRO A 47 -18.89 -0.35 0.04
C PRO A 47 -17.87 0.43 -0.80
N MET A 48 -18.17 0.69 -2.07
CA MET A 48 -17.26 1.44 -2.95
C MET A 48 -17.03 2.86 -2.44
N SER A 49 -18.08 3.50 -1.91
CA SER A 49 -17.98 4.88 -1.41
C SER A 49 -17.07 5.06 -0.19
N THR A 50 -16.74 3.97 0.50
CA THR A 50 -15.78 3.96 1.63
C THR A 50 -14.37 4.36 1.19
N PHE A 51 -13.89 3.81 0.07
CA PHE A 51 -12.52 4.00 -0.42
C PHE A 51 -12.44 4.85 -1.69
N PHE A 52 -13.53 4.94 -2.44
CA PHE A 52 -13.60 5.67 -3.69
C PHE A 52 -14.56 6.84 -3.59
N ARG A 53 -14.38 7.80 -4.50
CA ARG A 53 -15.27 8.93 -4.72
C ARG A 53 -15.73 8.92 -6.17
N HIS A 54 -17.03 9.03 -6.38
CA HIS A 54 -17.60 9.23 -7.71
C HIS A 54 -17.56 10.70 -8.10
N VAL A 55 -16.82 11.04 -9.16
CA VAL A 55 -16.59 12.42 -9.62
C VAL A 55 -17.73 12.92 -10.52
N ASP A 56 -18.43 12.02 -11.22
CA ASP A 56 -19.53 12.36 -12.13
C ASP A 56 -20.88 11.76 -11.69
N ALA A 57 -21.23 11.94 -10.42
CA ALA A 57 -22.50 11.45 -9.86
C ALA A 57 -23.77 12.03 -10.50
N ARG A 58 -23.64 13.03 -11.38
CA ARG A 58 -24.78 13.71 -12.02
C ARG A 58 -25.23 13.03 -13.31
N SER A 59 -24.35 12.29 -13.99
CA SER A 59 -24.68 11.69 -15.29
C SER A 59 -25.44 10.36 -15.19
N GLY A 60 -25.45 9.71 -14.02
CA GLY A 60 -26.09 8.40 -13.83
C GLY A 60 -25.51 7.30 -14.73
N ALA A 61 -24.38 7.58 -15.39
CA ALA A 61 -23.74 6.65 -16.30
C ALA A 61 -23.12 5.50 -15.49
N PRO A 62 -23.21 4.25 -15.97
CA PRO A 62 -22.58 3.12 -15.32
C PRO A 62 -21.08 3.32 -15.16
N LEU A 63 -20.53 2.92 -14.01
CA LEU A 63 -19.10 2.97 -13.77
C LEU A 63 -18.42 1.97 -14.71
N ALA A 64 -17.63 2.48 -15.65
CA ALA A 64 -16.67 1.67 -16.39
C ALA A 64 -15.48 1.40 -15.45
N LEU A 65 -15.65 0.45 -14.53
CA LEU A 65 -14.53 -0.22 -13.87
C LEU A 65 -13.87 -1.10 -14.93
N GLY A 66 -13.06 -0.49 -15.80
CA GLY A 66 -12.36 -1.23 -16.83
C GLY A 66 -11.53 -2.36 -16.23
N ASP A 67 -11.32 -3.41 -17.00
CA ASP A 67 -10.32 -4.47 -16.78
C ASP A 67 -8.86 -3.97 -16.93
N GLY A 68 -8.63 -2.67 -16.78
CA GLY A 68 -7.38 -1.98 -17.11
C GLY A 68 -7.27 -1.49 -18.56
N THR A 69 -8.23 -1.79 -19.44
CA THR A 69 -8.20 -1.35 -20.86
C THR A 69 -8.91 -0.01 -21.11
N VAL A 70 -9.84 0.39 -20.23
CA VAL A 70 -10.58 1.65 -20.31
C VAL A 70 -10.17 2.58 -19.17
N PRO A 71 -9.84 3.86 -19.44
CA PRO A 71 -9.47 4.82 -18.39
C PRO A 71 -10.57 4.97 -17.34
N ILE A 72 -10.19 4.94 -16.07
CA ILE A 72 -11.09 5.16 -14.92
C ILE A 72 -11.41 6.66 -14.83
N SER A 73 -12.41 7.12 -15.58
CA SER A 73 -12.72 8.55 -15.67
C SER A 73 -13.62 9.05 -14.54
N SER A 74 -14.50 8.19 -14.00
CA SER A 74 -15.55 8.59 -13.07
C SER A 74 -15.24 8.35 -11.59
N LEU A 75 -14.15 7.64 -11.26
CA LEU A 75 -13.77 7.33 -9.89
C LEU A 75 -12.42 7.94 -9.51
N ARG A 76 -12.32 8.35 -8.25
CA ARG A 76 -11.06 8.73 -7.62
C ARG A 76 -10.87 7.96 -6.32
N ALA A 77 -9.66 7.49 -6.07
CA ALA A 77 -9.29 6.91 -4.79
C ALA A 77 -9.25 8.01 -3.72
N ARG A 78 -9.71 7.69 -2.50
CA ARG A 78 -9.49 8.50 -1.31
C ARG A 78 -8.08 8.21 -0.79
N ALA A 79 -7.08 8.67 -1.54
CA ALA A 79 -5.67 8.40 -1.27
C ALA A 79 -4.85 9.70 -1.19
N VAL A 80 -3.89 9.73 -0.28
CA VAL A 80 -2.82 10.73 -0.25
C VAL A 80 -1.50 9.98 -0.42
N MET A 81 -0.75 10.33 -1.46
CA MET A 81 0.54 9.71 -1.74
C MET A 81 1.65 10.67 -1.32
N VAL A 82 2.58 10.18 -0.51
CA VAL A 82 3.68 10.96 0.05
C VAL A 82 4.96 10.21 -0.25
N ASP A 83 5.93 10.91 -0.83
CA ASP A 83 7.27 10.38 -1.02
C ASP A 83 8.28 11.53 -1.02
N THR A 84 9.52 11.26 -0.63
CA THR A 84 10.62 12.22 -0.76
C THR A 84 11.39 12.00 -2.06
N GLU A 85 10.96 11.02 -2.87
CA GLU A 85 11.50 10.72 -4.19
C GLU A 85 10.36 10.55 -5.20
N GLU A 86 10.53 11.07 -6.41
CA GLU A 86 9.48 11.01 -7.44
C GLU A 86 9.35 9.63 -8.11
N GLY A 87 10.34 8.73 -7.96
CA GLY A 87 10.49 7.54 -8.80
C GLY A 87 9.26 6.63 -8.79
N VAL A 88 8.86 6.16 -7.60
CA VAL A 88 7.77 5.20 -7.41
C VAL A 88 6.42 5.85 -7.69
N VAL A 89 6.19 7.05 -7.18
CA VAL A 89 4.95 7.80 -7.40
C VAL A 89 4.75 8.06 -8.90
N SER A 90 5.80 8.48 -9.61
CA SER A 90 5.75 8.69 -11.06
C SER A 90 5.51 7.41 -11.86
N GLN A 91 5.91 6.24 -11.33
CA GLN A 91 5.60 4.96 -11.94
C GLN A 91 4.11 4.62 -11.78
N VAL A 92 3.54 4.82 -10.59
CA VAL A 92 2.10 4.62 -10.34
C VAL A 92 1.26 5.57 -11.20
N LEU A 93 1.66 6.84 -11.32
CA LEU A 93 0.99 7.84 -12.15
C LEU A 93 1.19 7.65 -13.66
N ARG A 94 2.00 6.68 -14.08
CA ARG A 94 2.13 6.23 -15.49
C ARG A 94 1.48 4.86 -15.72
N SER A 95 0.95 4.24 -14.68
CA SER A 95 0.28 2.95 -14.76
C SER A 95 -1.19 3.10 -15.19
N PRO A 96 -1.90 1.99 -15.49
CA PRO A 96 -3.34 2.02 -15.73
C PRO A 96 -4.17 2.63 -14.57
N LEU A 97 -3.62 2.66 -13.35
CA LEU A 97 -4.25 3.28 -12.18
C LEU A 97 -4.09 4.81 -12.13
N ALA A 98 -3.35 5.43 -13.06
CA ALA A 98 -3.02 6.85 -12.99
C ALA A 98 -4.25 7.76 -12.82
N GLU A 99 -5.32 7.47 -13.55
CA GLU A 99 -6.57 8.25 -13.50
C GLU A 99 -7.35 8.07 -12.19
N LEU A 100 -7.04 7.03 -11.41
CA LEU A 100 -7.64 6.82 -10.11
C LEU A 100 -7.16 7.84 -9.08
N PHE A 101 -5.92 8.30 -9.18
CA PHE A 101 -5.31 9.19 -8.19
C PHE A 101 -5.50 10.66 -8.57
N ASP A 102 -5.97 11.47 -7.63
CA ASP A 102 -5.97 12.92 -7.80
C ASP A 102 -4.54 13.44 -7.62
N ARG A 103 -3.94 13.98 -8.70
CA ARG A 103 -2.58 14.53 -8.67
C ARG A 103 -2.39 15.62 -7.62
N SER A 104 -3.45 16.32 -7.24
CA SER A 104 -3.38 17.31 -6.16
C SER A 104 -3.18 16.69 -4.78
N GLN A 105 -3.46 15.39 -4.61
CA GLN A 105 -3.25 14.63 -3.37
C GLN A 105 -1.89 13.91 -3.35
N VAL A 106 -1.02 14.23 -4.30
CA VAL A 106 0.34 13.72 -4.37
C VAL A 106 1.30 14.76 -3.82
N LEU A 107 2.13 14.35 -2.89
CA LEU A 107 3.25 15.10 -2.33
C LEU A 107 4.52 14.30 -2.63
N ALA A 108 5.34 14.82 -3.53
CA ALA A 108 6.62 14.21 -3.88
C ALA A 108 7.72 15.28 -3.80
N ASP A 109 8.92 14.85 -3.46
CA ASP A 109 10.14 15.66 -3.51
C ASP A 109 11.20 14.93 -4.37
N VAL A 110 12.31 15.60 -4.66
CA VAL A 110 13.41 15.07 -5.48
C VAL A 110 14.59 14.56 -4.66
N SER A 111 14.58 14.79 -3.35
CA SER A 111 15.68 14.44 -2.45
C SER A 111 15.20 13.44 -1.41
N GLY A 112 15.66 12.19 -1.52
CA GLY A 112 15.30 11.14 -0.59
C GLY A 112 15.82 11.38 0.83
N ALA A 113 15.16 10.77 1.81
CA ALA A 113 15.59 10.79 3.22
C ALA A 113 16.89 10.01 3.48
N GLY A 114 17.46 9.32 2.48
CA GLY A 114 18.77 8.68 2.57
C GLY A 114 18.86 7.58 3.63
N ASN A 115 17.79 6.80 3.82
CA ASN A 115 17.69 5.77 4.85
C ASN A 115 17.95 6.24 6.29
N ASN A 116 17.66 7.52 6.57
CA ASN A 116 17.80 8.09 7.90
C ASN A 116 16.44 8.54 8.44
N TRP A 117 15.99 7.90 9.52
CA TRP A 117 14.73 8.25 10.20
C TRP A 117 14.70 9.72 10.63
N ALA A 118 15.78 10.23 11.23
CA ALA A 118 15.83 11.61 11.71
C ALA A 118 15.74 12.61 10.56
N HIS A 119 16.28 12.29 9.40
CA HIS A 119 16.13 13.15 8.22
C HIS A 119 14.68 13.14 7.71
N GLY A 120 14.02 11.98 7.71
CA GLY A 120 12.59 11.88 7.38
C GLY A 120 11.69 12.62 8.38
N HIS A 121 11.94 12.44 9.68
CA HIS A 121 11.12 12.94 10.78
C HIS A 121 11.41 14.42 11.09
N GLU A 122 12.65 14.76 11.43
CA GLU A 122 13.03 16.07 11.95
C GLU A 122 13.24 17.13 10.86
N HIS A 123 13.48 16.71 9.60
CA HIS A 123 13.70 17.64 8.50
C HIS A 123 12.53 17.65 7.52
N TYR A 124 12.28 16.54 6.82
CA TYR A 124 11.22 16.47 5.81
C TYR A 124 9.82 16.60 6.41
N GLY A 125 9.60 16.06 7.61
CA GLY A 125 8.34 16.19 8.34
C GLY A 125 7.91 17.67 8.48
N PRO A 126 8.64 18.49 9.24
CA PRO A 126 8.34 19.91 9.38
C PRO A 126 8.32 20.67 8.05
N LEU A 127 9.25 20.35 7.14
CA LEU A 127 9.33 21.00 5.82
C LEU A 127 8.03 20.85 5.01
N HIS A 128 7.45 19.65 5.04
CA HIS A 128 6.27 19.30 4.23
C HIS A 128 4.95 19.31 5.01
N ARG A 129 4.97 19.67 6.30
CA ARG A 129 3.81 19.62 7.20
C ARG A 129 2.57 20.29 6.61
N ASP A 130 2.69 21.55 6.20
CA ASP A 130 1.54 22.30 5.69
C ASP A 130 1.03 21.72 4.36
N GLY A 131 1.94 21.27 3.49
CA GLY A 131 1.59 20.64 2.23
C GLY A 131 0.90 19.28 2.39
N LEU A 132 1.30 18.50 3.39
CA LEU A 132 0.68 17.24 3.77
C LEU A 132 -0.73 17.48 4.33
N LEU A 133 -0.84 18.34 5.35
CA LEU A 133 -2.11 18.61 6.02
C LEU A 133 -3.13 19.22 5.07
N GLU A 134 -2.72 20.09 4.15
CA GLU A 134 -3.64 20.63 3.14
C GLU A 134 -4.22 19.54 2.23
N ARG A 135 -3.39 18.58 1.79
CA ARG A 135 -3.85 17.46 0.97
C ARG A 135 -4.79 16.53 1.73
N VAL A 136 -4.49 16.28 3.01
CA VAL A 136 -5.37 15.50 3.90
C VAL A 136 -6.68 16.23 4.14
N ARG A 137 -6.66 17.55 4.41
CA ARG A 137 -7.87 18.37 4.59
C ARG A 137 -8.73 18.36 3.33
N ARG A 138 -8.11 18.51 2.17
CA ARG A 138 -8.79 18.37 0.88
C ARG A 138 -9.36 16.97 0.69
N ALA A 139 -8.67 15.91 1.10
CA ALA A 139 -9.22 14.56 1.06
C ALA A 139 -10.46 14.43 1.98
N ALA A 140 -10.35 14.92 3.21
CA ALA A 140 -11.40 14.89 4.23
C ALA A 140 -12.61 15.74 3.86
N SER A 141 -12.45 16.86 3.15
CA SER A 141 -13.57 17.70 2.70
C SER A 141 -14.46 17.01 1.66
N HIS A 142 -13.98 15.92 1.05
CA HIS A 142 -14.78 15.08 0.14
C HIS A 142 -15.46 13.91 0.85
N CYS A 143 -15.31 13.78 2.16
CA CYS A 143 -15.99 12.75 2.97
C CYS A 143 -17.18 13.37 3.69
N ASP A 144 -18.32 12.69 3.66
CA ASP A 144 -19.49 13.06 4.46
C ASP A 144 -19.27 12.69 5.94
N SER A 145 -18.60 11.56 6.20
CA SER A 145 -18.24 11.10 7.55
C SER A 145 -16.92 10.33 7.56
N LEU A 146 -15.80 11.07 7.66
CA LEU A 146 -14.47 10.48 7.81
C LEU A 146 -14.38 9.66 9.10
N GLN A 147 -14.20 8.35 8.99
CA GLN A 147 -14.07 7.44 10.13
C GLN A 147 -12.63 7.12 10.50
N ALA A 148 -11.76 6.98 9.50
CA ALA A 148 -10.40 6.49 9.72
C ALA A 148 -9.40 6.96 8.67
N PHE A 149 -8.14 7.00 9.08
CA PHE A 149 -6.97 6.98 8.21
C PHE A 149 -6.38 5.58 8.18
N SER A 150 -5.96 5.13 6.99
CA SER A 150 -5.19 3.91 6.80
C SER A 150 -3.81 4.27 6.27
N LEU A 151 -2.82 4.30 7.16
CA LEU A 151 -1.43 4.57 6.83
C LEU A 151 -0.73 3.29 6.35
N LEU A 152 -0.08 3.37 5.19
CA LEU A 152 0.80 2.32 4.64
C LEU A 152 2.22 2.86 4.58
N HIS A 153 3.14 2.26 5.33
CA HIS A 153 4.54 2.70 5.38
C HIS A 153 5.49 1.55 5.77
N SER A 154 6.80 1.77 5.62
CA SER A 154 7.84 0.83 6.09
C SER A 154 8.53 1.33 7.33
N MET A 155 9.03 0.40 8.15
CA MET A 155 9.79 0.71 9.38
C MET A 155 11.30 0.84 9.13
N GLY A 156 11.80 0.29 8.01
CA GLY A 156 13.24 0.25 7.72
C GLY A 156 13.79 1.45 6.93
N GLY A 157 13.02 2.01 5.99
CA GLY A 157 13.50 3.08 5.10
C GLY A 157 13.35 4.47 5.71
N GLY A 158 14.19 5.45 5.34
CA GLY A 158 14.19 6.79 5.97
C GLY A 158 12.87 7.56 5.81
N THR A 159 12.27 7.50 4.61
CA THR A 159 10.99 8.16 4.31
C THR A 159 9.82 7.40 4.93
N GLY A 160 9.75 6.08 4.73
CA GLY A 160 8.68 5.27 5.28
C GLY A 160 8.64 5.33 6.80
N SER A 161 9.80 5.25 7.45
CA SER A 161 9.90 5.22 8.91
C SER A 161 9.80 6.64 9.48
N GLY A 162 10.69 7.55 9.08
CA GLY A 162 10.75 8.91 9.62
C GLY A 162 9.56 9.76 9.21
N LEU A 163 9.38 9.99 7.91
CA LEU A 163 8.26 10.80 7.43
C LEU A 163 6.91 10.11 7.70
N GLY A 164 6.85 8.77 7.64
CA GLY A 164 5.63 8.04 8.01
C GLY A 164 5.25 8.19 9.48
N SER A 165 6.23 8.22 10.39
CA SER A 165 5.99 8.52 11.81
C SER A 165 5.47 9.94 12.00
N TYR A 166 6.10 10.92 11.34
CA TYR A 166 5.67 12.32 11.40
C TYR A 166 4.25 12.52 10.84
N VAL A 167 3.92 11.83 9.73
CA VAL A 167 2.57 11.83 9.17
C VAL A 167 1.57 11.32 10.19
N LEU A 168 1.90 10.25 10.92
CA LEU A 168 1.02 9.67 11.93
C LEU A 168 0.79 10.63 13.11
N GLU A 169 1.85 11.28 13.60
CA GLU A 169 1.80 12.34 14.62
C GLU A 169 0.90 13.50 14.14
N ALA A 170 1.16 14.04 12.95
CA ALA A 170 0.40 15.16 12.39
C ALA A 170 -1.10 14.84 12.22
N LEU A 171 -1.43 13.59 11.86
CA LEU A 171 -2.82 13.12 11.80
C LEU A 171 -3.45 12.97 13.18
N ALA A 172 -2.67 12.56 14.19
CA ALA A 172 -3.15 12.48 15.57
C ALA A 172 -3.47 13.86 16.15
N ASP A 173 -2.64 14.86 15.83
CA ASP A 173 -2.82 16.25 16.26
C ASP A 173 -4.04 16.91 15.60
N GLU A 174 -4.14 16.83 14.27
CA GLU A 174 -5.19 17.52 13.51
C GLU A 174 -6.55 16.80 13.62
N TYR A 175 -6.54 15.47 13.71
CA TYR A 175 -7.74 14.62 13.72
C TYR A 175 -7.75 13.66 14.92
N PRO A 176 -7.80 14.17 16.16
CA PRO A 176 -7.60 13.36 17.37
C PRO A 176 -8.68 12.29 17.57
N ARG A 177 -9.89 12.51 17.04
CA ARG A 177 -11.03 11.58 17.15
C ARG A 177 -11.12 10.55 16.02
N THR A 178 -10.31 10.69 14.98
CA THR A 178 -10.33 9.80 13.82
C THR A 178 -9.43 8.60 14.08
N ILE A 179 -9.90 7.38 13.76
CA ILE A 179 -9.11 6.16 13.98
C ILE A 179 -7.92 6.17 13.02
N ARG A 180 -6.73 5.81 13.51
CA ARG A 180 -5.51 5.69 12.71
C ARG A 180 -5.06 4.23 12.67
N PHE A 181 -5.38 3.55 11.57
CA PHE A 181 -4.81 2.25 11.25
C PHE A 181 -3.44 2.45 10.63
N ALA A 182 -2.43 1.77 11.16
CA ALA A 182 -1.07 1.84 10.63
C ALA A 182 -0.60 0.45 10.24
N THR A 183 -0.57 0.18 8.94
CA THR A 183 0.06 -1.01 8.36
C THR A 183 1.54 -0.74 8.20
N ALA A 184 2.32 -1.30 9.12
CA ALA A 184 3.75 -1.05 9.24
C ALA A 184 4.53 -2.26 8.71
N VAL A 185 5.30 -2.07 7.64
CA VAL A 185 6.13 -3.13 7.06
C VAL A 185 7.50 -3.16 7.73
N PHE A 186 7.75 -4.20 8.52
CA PHE A 186 9.00 -4.45 9.22
C PHE A 186 10.04 -5.07 8.29
N PRO A 187 11.31 -4.61 8.37
CA PRO A 187 12.40 -5.17 7.59
C PRO A 187 12.69 -6.63 7.99
N SER A 188 13.33 -7.37 7.10
CA SER A 188 13.90 -8.70 7.41
C SER A 188 15.31 -8.55 7.96
N GLU A 189 15.88 -9.64 8.52
CA GLU A 189 17.29 -9.66 8.93
C GLU A 189 18.25 -9.44 7.76
N SER A 190 17.82 -9.78 6.54
CA SER A 190 18.57 -9.65 5.29
C SER A 190 18.24 -8.36 4.52
N ASP A 191 18.01 -7.25 5.23
CA ASP A 191 17.68 -5.97 4.61
C ASP A 191 18.93 -5.25 4.07
N ASP A 192 18.84 -4.63 2.90
CA ASP A 192 19.95 -3.91 2.25
C ASP A 192 20.28 -2.59 2.95
N VAL A 193 19.40 -2.16 3.87
CA VAL A 193 19.52 -0.91 4.62
C VAL A 193 20.16 -1.16 5.98
N VAL A 194 21.46 -0.85 6.10
CA VAL A 194 22.24 -1.03 7.36
C VAL A 194 21.63 -0.27 8.55
N THR A 195 20.96 0.85 8.29
CA THR A 195 20.32 1.69 9.32
C THR A 195 18.91 1.24 9.68
N SER A 196 18.36 0.20 9.04
CA SER A 196 16.96 -0.21 9.24
C SER A 196 16.62 -0.62 10.69
N PRO A 197 17.51 -1.22 11.50
CA PRO A 197 17.20 -1.49 12.90
C PRO A 197 17.02 -0.20 13.72
N TYR A 198 17.86 0.83 13.48
CA TYR A 198 17.74 2.13 14.14
C TYR A 198 16.43 2.83 13.76
N ASN A 199 16.15 2.86 12.46
CA ASN A 199 14.92 3.44 11.92
C ASN A 199 13.67 2.75 12.49
N THR A 200 13.71 1.42 12.59
CA THR A 200 12.59 0.62 13.10
C THR A 200 12.32 0.91 14.57
N VAL A 201 13.35 1.01 15.41
CA VAL A 201 13.19 1.29 16.85
C VAL A 201 12.58 2.68 17.06
N LEU A 202 13.07 3.69 16.35
CA LEU A 202 12.56 5.06 16.46
C LEU A 202 11.11 5.15 15.95
N ALA A 203 10.83 4.60 14.76
CA ALA A 203 9.48 4.60 14.22
C ALA A 203 8.50 3.75 15.05
N ALA A 204 8.96 2.69 15.73
CA ALA A 204 8.10 1.86 16.57
C ALA A 204 7.61 2.61 17.83
N ALA A 205 8.41 3.53 18.37
CA ALA A 205 7.99 4.39 19.47
C ALA A 205 6.82 5.29 19.04
N GLU A 206 6.98 5.99 17.92
CA GLU A 206 5.95 6.87 17.34
C GLU A 206 4.68 6.09 16.94
N LEU A 207 4.87 4.89 16.37
CA LEU A 207 3.77 4.00 16.03
C LEU A 207 2.95 3.61 17.25
N ALA A 208 3.62 3.27 18.37
CA ALA A 208 2.96 2.88 19.61
C ALA A 208 2.21 4.05 20.28
N GLU A 209 2.69 5.28 20.11
CA GLU A 209 2.09 6.47 20.69
C GLU A 209 0.91 7.01 19.88
N HIS A 210 1.05 7.07 18.55
CA HIS A 210 0.11 7.80 17.71
C HIS A 210 -0.89 6.91 16.95
N ALA A 211 -0.60 5.62 16.71
CA ALA A 211 -1.54 4.72 16.05
C ALA A 211 -2.67 4.31 17.00
N THR A 212 -3.90 4.30 16.49
CA THR A 212 -5.02 3.66 17.21
C THR A 212 -4.93 2.14 17.09
N VAL A 213 -4.55 1.65 15.91
CA VAL A 213 -4.37 0.23 15.61
C VAL A 213 -3.11 0.06 14.77
N ALA A 214 -2.14 -0.69 15.28
CA ALA A 214 -0.94 -1.08 14.55
C ALA A 214 -1.10 -2.49 13.96
N MET A 215 -0.84 -2.64 12.67
CA MET A 215 -0.84 -3.89 11.93
C MET A 215 0.57 -4.18 11.42
N PRO A 216 1.41 -4.86 12.21
CA PRO A 216 2.77 -5.18 11.80
C PRO A 216 2.77 -6.27 10.73
N LEU A 217 3.44 -6.00 9.61
CA LEU A 217 3.72 -6.97 8.55
C LEU A 217 5.22 -7.20 8.45
N GLN A 218 5.68 -8.46 8.50
CA GLN A 218 7.10 -8.77 8.44
C GLN A 218 7.45 -9.40 7.09
N ASN A 219 8.38 -8.78 6.35
CA ASN A 219 8.78 -9.26 5.01
C ASN A 219 9.29 -10.71 5.03
N ALA A 220 10.07 -11.10 6.04
CA ALA A 220 10.57 -12.47 6.17
C ALA A 220 9.43 -13.50 6.34
N ALA A 221 8.39 -13.15 7.10
CA ALA A 221 7.23 -14.02 7.29
C ALA A 221 6.42 -14.15 6.00
N LEU A 222 6.23 -13.04 5.27
CA LEU A 222 5.54 -13.05 3.97
C LEU A 222 6.31 -13.88 2.93
N ALA A 223 7.64 -13.75 2.87
CA ALA A 223 8.49 -14.55 1.99
C ALA A 223 8.38 -16.05 2.31
N ALA A 224 8.46 -16.43 3.59
CA ALA A 224 8.30 -17.82 4.01
C ALA A 224 6.92 -18.41 3.67
N MET A 225 5.86 -17.60 3.71
CA MET A 225 4.52 -18.03 3.28
C MET A 225 4.47 -18.29 1.77
N VAL A 226 5.13 -17.46 0.96
CA VAL A 226 5.23 -17.67 -0.49
C VAL A 226 6.02 -18.94 -0.78
N ASP A 227 7.19 -19.12 -0.17
CA ASP A 227 8.01 -20.33 -0.33
C ASP A 227 7.23 -21.60 0.03
N HIS A 228 6.42 -21.55 1.09
CA HIS A 228 5.57 -22.66 1.49
C HIS A 228 4.46 -22.93 0.47
N ALA A 229 3.80 -21.90 -0.02
CA ALA A 229 2.72 -22.04 -1.00
C ALA A 229 3.23 -22.57 -2.36
N GLU A 230 4.40 -22.12 -2.80
CA GLU A 230 5.03 -22.57 -4.05
C GLU A 230 5.70 -23.95 -3.89
N GLY A 231 6.35 -24.22 -2.76
CA GLY A 231 6.97 -25.51 -2.44
C GLY A 231 5.97 -26.63 -2.18
N GLY A 232 4.74 -26.30 -1.76
CA GLY A 232 3.63 -27.25 -1.64
C GLY A 232 2.99 -27.64 -2.99
N ALA A 233 3.30 -26.90 -4.06
CA ALA A 233 2.89 -27.23 -5.42
C ALA A 233 3.93 -28.14 -6.10
N THR A 234 4.18 -29.33 -5.55
CA THR A 234 5.00 -30.32 -6.26
C THR A 234 4.26 -30.79 -7.52
N PRO A 235 4.87 -30.73 -8.72
CA PRO A 235 4.32 -31.34 -9.90
C PRO A 235 4.30 -32.86 -9.69
N HIS A 236 3.18 -33.50 -10.01
CA HIS A 236 3.08 -34.95 -10.00
C HIS A 236 4.19 -35.50 -10.90
N ALA A 237 5.23 -36.05 -10.26
CA ALA A 237 6.42 -36.53 -10.93
C ALA A 237 6.02 -37.61 -11.95
N ALA A 238 6.26 -37.32 -13.22
CA ALA A 238 6.56 -38.35 -14.20
C ALA A 238 7.84 -39.05 -13.73
N SER A 239 7.70 -40.16 -13.00
CA SER A 239 8.81 -41.09 -12.80
C SER A 239 9.05 -41.78 -14.14
N GLY A 240 10.05 -41.24 -14.85
CA GLY A 240 10.63 -41.86 -16.02
C GLY A 240 11.12 -43.27 -15.72
N GLY A 241 11.07 -44.11 -16.76
CA GLY A 241 11.96 -45.24 -16.84
C GLY A 241 13.40 -44.74 -16.84
N ASP A 242 14.27 -45.47 -16.15
CA ASP A 242 15.61 -45.62 -16.67
C ASP A 242 16.21 -46.95 -16.27
N GLY A 243 16.92 -47.52 -17.24
CA GLY A 243 17.48 -48.86 -17.18
C GLY A 243 18.52 -49.01 -16.06
N ARG A 244 18.45 -50.14 -15.36
CA ARG A 244 19.57 -50.68 -14.60
C ARG A 244 20.28 -51.73 -15.42
N GLY A 245 21.41 -51.32 -16.01
CA GLY A 245 22.51 -52.20 -16.38
C GLY A 245 23.48 -52.40 -15.21
N GLY A 246 23.97 -53.63 -15.07
CA GLY A 246 25.01 -54.06 -14.12
C GLY A 246 24.60 -55.38 -13.44
N GLY A 247 25.37 -56.46 -13.44
CA GLY A 247 26.69 -56.80 -13.98
C GLY A 247 27.08 -58.16 -13.39
N SER A 248 27.68 -59.04 -14.17
CA SER A 248 28.35 -60.29 -13.74
C SER A 248 29.34 -60.65 -14.85
N GLY A 249 30.61 -61.01 -14.68
CA GLY A 249 31.41 -61.44 -13.55
C GLY A 249 32.47 -62.40 -14.14
N GLY A 250 33.75 -62.07 -13.99
CA GLY A 250 34.91 -62.98 -13.92
C GLY A 250 35.27 -63.93 -15.08
N ARG A 251 36.50 -63.77 -15.61
CA ARG A 251 37.50 -64.75 -16.15
C ARG A 251 38.36 -63.95 -17.15
N GLY A 252 39.70 -63.92 -17.15
CA GLY A 252 40.76 -64.77 -16.62
C GLY A 252 41.81 -64.89 -17.74
N GLY A 253 43.08 -64.61 -17.44
CA GLY A 253 44.23 -65.01 -18.25
C GLY A 253 45.06 -63.89 -18.88
N GLY A 254 46.38 -63.97 -18.68
CA GLY A 254 47.40 -63.29 -19.49
C GLY A 254 48.19 -62.24 -18.73
#